data_AF-A0A1W9L639-F1
#
_entry.id   AF-A0A1W9L639-F1
#
_cell.length_a   1.000
_cell.length_b   1.000
_cell.length_c   1.000
_cell.angle_alpha   90.00
_cell.angle_beta   90.00
_cell.angle_gamma   90.00
#
_symmetry.space_group_name_H-M   'P 1'
#
loop_
_entity.id
_entity.type
_entity.pdbx_description
1 polymer ?
#
loop_
_entity_poly.entity_id
_entity_poly.type
_entity_poly.pdbx_seq_one_letter_code
_entity_poly.pdbx_strand_id
1 'polypeptide(L)'
;MIKENLSIPLSSFSSETLKTPFLLQNKSAYLAWRAKKLADYPDSIEELVLPIKNVFALTAQEYEQIITQCRKTNFVVYQLTEGVNVHTATLQALAKQFGLCHIDSNLCADDEGIAALQVAQGNQAQEYIPYTNRPLNWHTDGRLL
;
A
#
# COMPACT_ATOMS: atom_id res chain seq x y z
N MET A 1 -5.87 39.72 15.34
CA MET A 1 -6.49 38.51 15.93
C MET A 1 -7.79 38.25 15.17
N ILE A 2 -7.71 37.49 14.08
CA ILE A 2 -8.89 37.01 13.35
C ILE A 2 -8.87 35.50 13.48
N LYS A 3 -9.77 34.96 14.31
CA LYS A 3 -10.13 33.54 14.29
C LYS A 3 -11.36 33.44 13.40
N GLU A 4 -11.15 33.28 12.10
CA GLU A 4 -12.21 32.84 11.20
C GLU A 4 -12.39 31.32 11.41
N ASN A 5 -13.40 30.97 12.19
CA ASN A 5 -13.98 29.64 12.17
C ASN A 5 -14.65 29.45 10.80
N LEU A 6 -13.96 28.80 9.86
CA LEU A 6 -14.63 28.16 8.73
C LEU A 6 -15.43 26.96 9.26
N SER A 7 -16.62 27.23 9.79
CA SER A 7 -17.67 26.21 9.88
C SER A 7 -18.16 25.93 8.46
N ILE A 8 -17.61 24.90 7.83
CA ILE A 8 -18.20 24.36 6.61
C ILE A 8 -19.59 23.82 6.99
N PRO A 9 -20.69 24.37 6.44
CA PRO A 9 -22.02 23.87 6.76
C PRO A 9 -22.16 22.45 6.20
N LEU A 10 -22.54 21.51 7.06
CA LEU A 10 -22.84 20.10 6.75
C LEU A 10 -23.95 19.90 5.68
N SER A 11 -24.50 20.97 5.12
CA SER A 11 -25.65 20.98 4.23
C SER A 11 -25.33 20.75 2.74
N SER A 12 -24.09 20.42 2.37
CA SER A 12 -23.73 20.13 0.96
C SER A 12 -23.36 18.67 0.67
N PHE A 13 -23.54 17.75 1.62
CA PHE A 13 -23.32 16.32 1.39
C PHE A 13 -24.61 15.66 0.89
N SER A 14 -24.57 15.12 -0.34
CA SER A 14 -25.66 14.35 -0.92
C SER A 14 -25.96 13.10 -0.06
N SER A 15 -27.21 12.64 -0.02
CA SER A 15 -27.63 11.46 0.77
C SER A 15 -26.77 10.20 0.55
N GLU A 16 -26.12 10.08 -0.61
CA GLU A 16 -25.19 8.99 -0.93
C GLU A 16 -23.83 9.10 -0.22
N THR A 17 -23.31 10.32 -0.06
CA THR A 17 -22.04 10.55 0.68
C THR A 17 -22.15 10.18 2.16
N LEU A 18 -23.36 10.18 2.74
CA LEU A 18 -23.61 9.75 4.13
C LEU A 18 -23.57 8.22 4.33
N LYS A 19 -23.46 7.41 3.27
CA LYS A 19 -23.50 5.94 3.35
C LYS A 19 -22.13 5.24 3.38
N THR A 20 -21.03 5.97 3.19
CA THR A 20 -19.70 5.35 3.18
C THR A 20 -19.28 4.85 4.58
N PRO A 21 -18.65 3.65 4.69
CA PRO A 21 -18.15 3.14 5.97
C PRO A 21 -16.96 3.93 6.52
N PHE A 22 -16.39 4.86 5.74
CA PHE A 22 -15.22 5.64 6.11
C PHE A 22 -15.56 6.98 6.79
N LEU A 23 -16.85 7.32 6.89
CA LEU A 23 -17.29 8.46 7.68
C LEU A 23 -17.35 8.08 9.16
N LEU A 24 -16.62 8.82 10.00
CA LEU A 24 -16.52 8.57 11.45
C LEU A 24 -17.89 8.52 12.14
N GLN A 25 -18.85 9.31 11.64
CA GLN A 25 -20.22 9.36 12.16
C GLN A 25 -21.08 8.14 11.78
N ASN A 26 -20.72 7.39 10.74
CA ASN A 26 -21.51 6.25 10.27
C ASN A 26 -20.99 4.91 10.82
N LYS A 27 -21.13 4.74 12.13
CA LYS A 27 -20.71 3.52 12.84
C LYS A 27 -21.36 2.25 12.29
N SER A 28 -22.62 2.31 11.89
CA SER A 28 -23.35 1.15 11.37
C SER A 28 -22.78 0.65 10.05
N ALA A 29 -22.48 1.55 9.10
CA ALA A 29 -21.85 1.20 7.83
C ALA A 29 -20.44 0.66 8.05
N TYR A 30 -19.66 1.26 8.96
CA TYR A 30 -18.33 0.75 9.32
C TYR A 30 -18.39 -0.67 9.87
N LEU A 31 -19.29 -0.97 10.81
CA LEU A 31 -19.41 -2.30 11.39
C LEU A 31 -19.80 -3.36 10.34
N ALA A 32 -20.75 -3.03 9.45
CA ALA A 32 -21.14 -3.91 8.36
C ALA A 32 -19.98 -4.16 7.36
N TRP A 33 -19.26 -3.09 6.98
CA TRP A 33 -18.08 -3.20 6.13
C TRP A 33 -16.97 -4.02 6.79
N ARG A 34 -16.68 -3.79 8.08
CA ARG A 34 -15.67 -4.52 8.84
C ARG A 34 -16.01 -6.00 8.93
N ALA A 35 -17.26 -6.34 9.23
CA ALA A 35 -17.72 -7.72 9.26
C ALA A 35 -17.53 -8.40 7.90
N LYS A 36 -17.93 -7.75 6.80
CA LYS A 36 -17.71 -8.27 5.44
C LYS A 36 -16.22 -8.41 5.08
N LYS A 37 -15.39 -7.46 5.52
CA LYS A 37 -13.94 -7.47 5.26
C LYS A 37 -13.27 -8.65 5.96
N LEU A 38 -13.67 -8.92 7.22
CA LEU A 38 -13.10 -9.97 8.07
C LEU A 38 -13.71 -11.36 7.85
N ALA A 39 -14.93 -11.46 7.32
CA ALA A 39 -15.52 -12.76 6.96
C ALA A 39 -14.66 -13.46 5.90
N ASP A 40 -14.36 -14.75 6.03
CA ASP A 40 -13.53 -15.50 5.06
C ASP A 40 -12.17 -14.83 4.81
N TYR A 41 -11.55 -14.31 5.87
CA TYR A 41 -10.17 -13.83 5.78
C TYR A 41 -9.22 -15.03 5.81
N PRO A 42 -8.13 -15.04 5.02
CA PRO A 42 -7.19 -16.16 5.03
C PRO A 42 -6.63 -16.46 6.43
N ASP A 43 -6.62 -17.73 6.80
CA ASP A 43 -6.20 -18.20 8.13
C ASP A 43 -4.70 -18.55 8.17
N SER A 44 -4.05 -18.62 7.00
CA SER A 44 -2.65 -19.00 6.84
C SER A 44 -1.91 -18.09 5.86
N ILE A 45 -0.57 -18.07 5.93
CA ILE A 45 0.24 -17.28 5.00
C ILE A 45 0.25 -17.93 3.61
N GLU A 46 0.15 -19.25 3.54
CA GLU A 46 0.16 -20.05 2.32
C GLU A 46 -1.03 -19.67 1.41
N GLU A 47 -2.18 -19.33 2.00
CA GLU A 47 -3.35 -18.82 1.28
C GLU A 47 -3.16 -17.42 0.68
N LEU A 48 -2.16 -16.67 1.14
CA LEU A 48 -1.83 -15.32 0.67
C LEU A 48 -0.71 -15.31 -0.37
N VAL A 49 0.00 -16.44 -0.55
CA VAL A 49 1.12 -16.56 -1.49
C VAL A 49 0.61 -16.90 -2.88
N LEU A 50 0.82 -16.00 -3.83
CA LEU A 50 0.48 -16.21 -5.23
C LEU A 50 1.74 -16.47 -6.06
N PRO A 51 1.79 -17.58 -6.82
CA PRO A 51 2.91 -17.83 -7.73
C PRO A 51 2.82 -16.90 -8.95
N ILE A 52 3.93 -16.29 -9.33
CA ILE A 52 4.11 -15.53 -10.57
C ILE A 52 5.14 -16.27 -11.44
N LYS A 53 4.73 -16.66 -12.65
CA LYS A 53 5.61 -17.39 -13.58
C LYS A 53 6.56 -16.48 -14.33
N ASN A 54 6.05 -15.34 -14.82
CA ASN A 54 6.84 -14.38 -15.57
C ASN A 54 6.59 -12.96 -15.07
N VAL A 55 7.54 -12.45 -14.29
CA VAL A 55 7.50 -11.10 -13.72
C VAL A 55 7.47 -9.98 -14.77
N PHE A 56 7.93 -10.24 -15.99
CA PHE A 56 7.93 -9.25 -17.08
C PHE A 56 6.61 -9.22 -17.87
N ALA A 57 5.76 -10.25 -17.70
CA ALA A 57 4.49 -10.36 -18.41
C ALA A 57 3.52 -11.24 -17.64
N LEU A 58 2.80 -10.63 -16.69
CA LEU A 58 1.69 -11.25 -15.99
C LEU A 58 0.61 -11.66 -16.97
N THR A 59 0.10 -12.87 -16.80
CA THR A 59 -1.15 -13.26 -17.43
C THR A 59 -2.30 -12.45 -16.84
N ALA A 60 -3.39 -12.32 -17.60
CA ALA A 60 -4.62 -11.69 -17.10
C ALA A 60 -5.13 -12.38 -15.81
N GLN A 61 -4.93 -13.70 -15.71
CA GLN A 61 -5.30 -14.46 -14.52
C GLN A 61 -4.45 -14.09 -13.30
N GLU A 62 -3.11 -14.06 -13.44
CA GLU A 62 -2.22 -13.65 -12.33
C GLU A 62 -2.52 -12.23 -11.87
N TYR A 63 -2.75 -11.30 -12.81
CA TYR A 63 -3.12 -9.92 -12.51
C TYR A 63 -4.42 -9.83 -11.69
N GLU A 64 -5.49 -10.47 -12.15
CA GLU A 64 -6.79 -10.46 -11.47
C GLU A 64 -6.73 -11.12 -10.10
N GLN A 65 -5.96 -12.21 -9.95
CA GLN A 65 -5.74 -12.86 -8.66
C GLN A 65 -5.06 -11.92 -7.67
N ILE A 66 -3.99 -11.23 -8.10
CA ILE A 66 -3.27 -10.26 -7.26
C ILE A 66 -4.17 -9.11 -6.83
N ILE A 67 -4.92 -8.53 -7.77
CA ILE A 67 -5.83 -7.41 -7.46
C ILE A 67 -6.97 -7.85 -6.55
N THR A 68 -7.56 -9.01 -6.78
CA THR A 68 -8.64 -9.56 -5.94
C THR A 68 -8.13 -9.82 -4.52
N GLN A 69 -6.96 -10.45 -4.39
CA GLN A 69 -6.33 -10.71 -3.10
C GLN A 69 -6.03 -9.39 -2.38
N CYS A 70 -5.37 -8.44 -3.03
CA CYS A 70 -5.05 -7.13 -2.44
C CYS A 70 -6.32 -6.37 -2.00
N ARG A 71 -7.40 -6.41 -2.78
CA ARG A 71 -8.70 -5.82 -2.38
C ARG A 71 -9.31 -6.53 -1.17
N LYS A 72 -9.07 -7.83 -0.99
CA LYS A 72 -9.56 -8.60 0.16
C LYS A 72 -8.70 -8.38 1.40
N THR A 73 -7.39 -8.48 1.29
CA THR A 73 -6.45 -8.53 2.41
C THR A 73 -5.63 -7.25 2.63
N ASN A 74 -5.77 -6.25 1.76
CA ASN A 74 -5.00 -4.99 1.72
C ASN A 74 -3.52 -5.15 1.34
N PHE A 75 -3.07 -6.38 1.08
CA PHE A 75 -1.73 -6.71 0.61
C PHE A 75 -1.77 -8.04 -0.14
N VAL A 76 -0.67 -8.36 -0.81
CA VAL A 76 -0.43 -9.66 -1.45
C VAL A 76 1.00 -10.10 -1.14
N VAL A 77 1.23 -11.40 -1.03
CA VAL A 77 2.58 -11.99 -1.05
C VAL A 77 2.69 -12.74 -2.36
N TYR A 78 3.73 -12.49 -3.13
CA TYR A 78 3.96 -13.22 -4.38
C TYR A 78 5.27 -13.99 -4.32
N GLN A 79 5.28 -15.13 -4.99
CA GLN A 79 6.47 -15.96 -5.15
C GLN A 79 6.81 -16.06 -6.63
N LEU A 80 8.02 -15.60 -6.98
CA LEU A 80 8.55 -15.83 -8.31
C LEU A 80 8.97 -17.30 -8.42
N THR A 81 8.68 -17.95 -9.55
CA THR A 81 9.21 -19.29 -9.81
C THR A 81 10.74 -19.30 -9.78
N GLU A 82 11.32 -20.41 -9.35
CA GLU A 82 12.77 -20.55 -9.13
C GLU A 82 13.62 -20.06 -10.31
N GLY A 83 14.71 -19.35 -10.01
CA GLY A 83 15.70 -18.92 -11.01
C GLY A 83 15.58 -17.48 -11.52
N VAL A 84 14.57 -16.71 -11.09
CA VAL A 84 14.53 -15.27 -11.39
C VAL A 84 15.49 -14.51 -10.48
N ASN A 85 16.50 -13.87 -11.07
CA ASN A 85 17.36 -12.95 -10.34
C ASN A 85 16.63 -11.61 -10.16
N VAL A 86 16.38 -11.22 -8.90
CA VAL A 86 15.61 -10.01 -8.58
C VAL A 86 16.57 -8.82 -8.52
N HIS A 87 16.46 -7.95 -9.52
CA HIS A 87 17.15 -6.67 -9.60
C HIS A 87 16.14 -5.53 -9.73
N THR A 88 16.58 -4.28 -9.68
CA THR A 88 15.70 -3.11 -9.84
C THR A 88 14.83 -3.17 -11.08
N ALA A 89 15.38 -3.57 -12.23
CA ALA A 89 14.61 -3.74 -13.46
C ALA A 89 13.47 -4.76 -13.34
N THR A 90 13.66 -5.83 -12.56
CA THR A 90 12.64 -6.84 -12.28
C THR A 90 11.48 -6.24 -11.48
N LEU A 91 11.79 -5.45 -10.45
CA LEU A 91 10.80 -4.76 -9.62
C LEU A 91 10.03 -3.72 -10.42
N GLN A 92 10.73 -2.90 -11.22
CA GLN A 92 10.11 -1.89 -12.08
C GLN A 92 9.21 -2.52 -13.15
N ALA A 93 9.62 -3.64 -13.75
CA ALA A 93 8.79 -4.34 -14.74
C ALA A 93 7.47 -4.82 -14.14
N LEU A 94 7.51 -5.37 -12.92
CA LEU A 94 6.29 -5.76 -12.20
C LEU A 94 5.43 -4.54 -11.84
N ALA A 95 6.04 -3.50 -11.27
CA ALA A 95 5.35 -2.28 -10.85
C ALA A 95 4.61 -1.61 -12.02
N LYS A 96 5.24 -1.51 -13.19
CA LYS A 96 4.63 -0.94 -14.41
C LYS A 96 3.35 -1.64 -14.83
N GLN A 97 3.27 -2.96 -14.65
CA GLN A 97 2.07 -3.73 -14.99
C GLN A 97 0.87 -3.42 -14.08
N PHE A 98 1.12 -2.87 -12.88
CA PHE A 98 0.09 -2.35 -11.97
C PHE A 98 -0.14 -0.83 -12.10
N GLY A 99 0.51 -0.16 -13.06
CA GLY A 99 0.43 1.30 -13.21
C GLY A 99 1.24 2.09 -12.18
N LEU A 100 2.10 1.42 -11.41
CA LEU A 100 2.99 2.02 -10.42
C LEU A 100 4.24 2.58 -11.13
N CYS A 101 4.02 3.58 -11.98
CA CYS A 101 5.05 4.19 -12.82
C CYS A 101 5.58 5.52 -12.27
N HIS A 102 4.85 6.14 -11.35
CA HIS A 102 5.25 7.39 -10.71
C HIS A 102 6.07 7.07 -9.48
N ILE A 103 7.38 7.12 -9.65
CA ILE A 103 8.32 6.84 -8.58
C ILE A 103 8.61 8.15 -7.86
N ASP A 104 8.31 8.19 -6.56
CA ASP A 104 8.67 9.32 -5.71
C ASP A 104 10.17 9.23 -5.44
N SER A 105 10.92 10.23 -5.87
CA SER A 105 12.32 10.42 -5.51
C SER A 105 12.41 10.88 -4.06
N ASN A 106 12.10 9.97 -3.13
CA ASN A 106 12.33 10.19 -1.71
C ASN A 106 13.85 10.11 -1.43
N LEU A 107 14.32 10.74 -0.35
CA LEU A 107 15.74 10.89 -0.01
C LEU A 107 16.53 9.57 0.09
N CYS A 108 15.84 8.43 0.22
CA CYS A 108 16.41 7.10 0.34
C CYS A 108 16.30 6.25 -0.93
N ALA A 109 15.71 6.79 -2.01
CA ALA A 109 15.62 6.13 -3.30
C ALA A 109 16.94 6.29 -4.08
N ASP A 110 17.36 5.24 -4.77
CA ASP A 110 18.45 5.32 -5.75
C ASP A 110 18.03 6.15 -6.98
N ASP A 111 18.96 6.33 -7.93
CA ASP A 111 18.70 7.06 -9.19
C ASP A 111 17.59 6.41 -10.04
N GLU A 112 17.23 5.17 -9.73
CA GLU A 112 16.16 4.39 -10.37
C GLU A 112 14.85 4.44 -9.57
N GLY A 113 14.84 5.20 -8.47
CA GLY A 113 13.69 5.46 -7.62
C GLY A 113 13.34 4.31 -6.67
N ILE A 114 14.23 3.34 -6.49
CA ILE A 114 14.07 2.23 -5.54
C ILE A 114 14.80 2.53 -4.25
N ALA A 115 14.07 2.46 -3.13
CA ALA A 115 14.68 2.58 -1.81
C ALA A 115 15.16 1.21 -1.30
N ALA A 116 16.47 1.04 -1.20
CA ALA A 116 17.07 -0.16 -0.62
C ALA A 116 16.94 -0.16 0.91
N LEU A 117 16.26 -1.17 1.46
CA LEU A 117 16.18 -1.38 2.91
C LEU A 117 17.41 -2.17 3.38
N GLN A 118 18.48 -1.46 3.75
CA GLN A 118 19.74 -2.06 4.20
C GLN A 118 20.34 -1.36 5.42
N VAL A 119 21.12 -2.09 6.22
CA VAL A 119 21.87 -1.51 7.33
C VAL A 119 23.08 -0.76 6.76
N ALA A 120 23.07 0.57 6.80
CA ALA A 120 24.20 1.39 6.37
C ALA A 120 25.34 1.35 7.41
N GLN A 121 26.56 1.03 6.98
CA GLN A 121 27.77 1.18 7.80
C GLN A 121 28.37 2.57 7.57
N GLY A 122 27.95 3.58 8.34
CA GLY A 122 28.53 4.93 8.29
C GLY A 122 27.54 6.06 8.61
N ASN A 123 28.07 7.22 9.03
CA ASN A 123 27.32 8.40 9.51
C ASN A 123 26.53 9.16 8.42
N GLN A 124 26.35 8.63 7.21
CA GLN A 124 25.66 9.33 6.11
C GLN A 124 24.13 9.31 6.19
N ALA A 125 23.54 8.61 7.16
CA ALA A 125 22.09 8.49 7.33
C ALA A 125 21.50 9.47 8.37
N GLN A 126 21.98 10.73 8.42
CA GLN A 126 21.55 11.69 9.46
C GLN A 126 20.09 12.16 9.34
N GLU A 127 19.41 11.93 8.21
CA GLU A 127 17.97 12.21 8.05
C GLU A 127 17.10 10.94 8.06
N TYR A 128 17.69 9.79 8.38
CA TYR A 128 16.98 8.53 8.40
C TYR A 128 16.31 8.30 9.74
N ILE A 129 15.05 7.85 9.75
CA ILE A 129 14.49 7.26 10.97
C ILE A 129 15.34 6.03 11.28
N PRO A 130 16.18 6.05 12.32
CA PRO A 130 17.09 4.95 12.54
C PRO A 130 16.25 3.69 12.79
N TYR A 131 16.55 2.61 12.05
CA TYR A 131 16.00 1.30 12.34
C TYR A 131 16.48 0.86 13.72
N THR A 132 15.70 1.21 14.72
CA THR A 132 15.87 0.82 16.10
C THR A 132 14.80 -0.21 16.43
N ASN A 133 15.02 -0.98 17.50
CA ASN A 133 13.99 -1.85 18.09
C ASN A 133 12.88 -1.08 18.83
N ARG A 134 12.76 0.25 18.61
CA ARG A 134 11.69 1.07 19.18
C ARG A 134 10.50 1.08 18.22
N PRO A 135 9.26 1.15 18.75
CA PRO A 135 8.07 1.24 17.91
C PRO A 135 8.17 2.43 16.94
N LEU A 136 8.00 2.16 15.66
CA LEU A 136 7.79 3.19 14.65
C LEU A 136 6.33 3.66 14.70
N ASN A 137 6.10 4.95 14.45
CA ASN A 137 4.74 5.49 14.37
C ASN A 137 4.03 5.00 13.10
N TRP A 138 2.71 4.84 13.20
CA TRP A 138 1.86 4.57 12.03
C TRP A 138 1.93 5.75 11.04
N HIS A 139 2.19 5.42 9.79
CA HIS A 139 2.15 6.35 8.66
C HIS A 139 1.59 5.64 7.43
N THR A 140 1.26 6.41 6.41
CA THR A 140 0.98 5.91 5.07
C THR A 140 1.99 6.55 4.15
N ASP A 141 2.61 5.75 3.29
CA ASP A 141 3.59 6.23 2.32
C ASP A 141 2.89 7.09 1.25
N GLY A 142 3.59 8.13 0.78
CA GLY A 142 3.05 9.17 -0.08
C GLY A 142 2.50 10.34 0.74
N ARG A 143 3.18 11.50 0.68
CA ARG A 143 2.62 12.76 1.19
C ARG A 143 1.56 13.25 0.20
N LEU A 144 0.40 13.63 0.74
CA LEU A 144 -0.56 14.48 0.05
C LEU A 144 0.15 15.75 -0.43
N LEU A 145 0.15 15.98 -1.75
CA LEU A 145 0.12 17.35 -2.27
C LEU A 145 -1.29 17.93 -2.05
#